data_AF-A0A7Y5L1L7-F1
#
_entry.id   AF-A0A7Y5L1L7-F1
#
_cell.length_a   1.000
_cell.length_b   1.000
_cell.length_c   1.000
_cell.angle_alpha   90.00
_cell.angle_beta   90.00
_cell.angle_gamma   90.00
#
_symmetry.space_group_name_H-M   'P 1'
#
loop_
_entity.id
_entity.type
_entity.pdbx_description
1 polymer ?
#
loop_
_entity_poly.entity_id
_entity_poly.type
_entity_poly.pdbx_seq_one_letter_code
_entity_poly.pdbx_strand_id
1 'polypeptide(L)'
;MEKIVIIIGVILGISIMVLFIKQLQFFLAANKTFEKILARQDIMINLLLDIRDKSRRYSDKDISKILSGGDVASQNESESLKYICDNCEKEVSKDAVKCPHCGEKL
;
A
#
# COMPACT_ATOMS: atom_id res chain seq x y z
N MET A 1 -32.16 29.34 -54.59
CA MET A 1 -31.63 28.23 -53.77
C MET A 1 -30.18 28.46 -53.34
N GLU A 2 -29.29 28.96 -54.21
CA GLU A 2 -27.88 29.24 -53.86
C GLU A 2 -27.67 30.08 -52.59
N LYS A 3 -28.43 31.17 -52.41
CA LYS A 3 -28.29 32.03 -51.22
C LYS A 3 -28.62 31.31 -49.90
N ILE A 4 -29.54 30.34 -49.94
CA ILE A 4 -29.93 29.55 -48.75
C ILE A 4 -28.83 28.57 -48.37
N VAL A 5 -28.18 27.93 -49.37
CA VAL A 5 -27.06 27.01 -49.15
C VAL A 5 -25.88 27.72 -48.50
N ILE A 6 -25.58 28.95 -48.94
CA ILE A 6 -24.49 29.76 -48.36
C ILE A 6 -24.79 30.10 -46.89
N ILE A 7 -26.01 30.51 -46.58
CA ILE A 7 -26.42 30.85 -45.20
C ILE A 7 -26.31 29.64 -44.27
N ILE A 8 -26.77 28.47 -44.71
CA ILE A 8 -26.68 27.23 -43.92
C ILE A 8 -25.22 26.84 -43.69
N GLY A 9 -24.37 26.98 -44.70
CA GLY A 9 -22.93 26.70 -44.59
C GLY A 9 -22.24 27.58 -43.54
N VAL A 10 -22.57 28.87 -43.49
CA VAL A 10 -22.02 29.80 -42.49
C VAL A 10 -22.46 29.43 -41.08
N ILE A 11 -23.75 29.08 -40.90
CA ILE A 11 -24.28 28.68 -39.58
C ILE A 11 -23.60 27.40 -39.07
N LEU A 12 -23.42 26.40 -39.96
CA LEU A 12 -22.70 25.17 -39.61
C LEU A 12 -21.23 25.44 -39.28
N GLY A 13 -20.56 26.31 -40.03
CA GLY A 13 -19.18 26.71 -39.75
C GLY A 13 -19.02 27.34 -38.37
N ILE A 14 -19.92 28.27 -38.00
CA ILE A 14 -19.91 28.90 -36.68
C ILE A 14 -20.17 27.86 -35.58
N SER A 15 -21.12 26.95 -35.79
CA SER A 15 -21.42 25.87 -34.84
C SER A 15 -20.20 25.00 -34.55
N ILE A 16 -19.47 24.58 -35.60
CA ILE A 16 -18.23 23.80 -35.46
C ILE A 16 -17.18 24.59 -34.69
N MET A 17 -17.00 25.88 -35.00
CA MET A 17 -16.03 26.75 -34.32
C MET A 17 -16.29 26.85 -32.81
N VAL A 18 -17.56 27.01 -32.42
CA VAL A 18 -17.97 27.06 -30.99
C VAL A 18 -17.70 25.73 -30.29
N LEU A 19 -17.94 24.59 -30.97
CA LEU A 19 -17.63 23.27 -30.42
C LEU A 19 -16.12 23.10 -30.17
N PHE A 20 -15.27 23.54 -31.10
CA PHE A 20 -13.81 23.52 -30.91
C PHE A 20 -13.36 24.32 -29.69
N ILE A 21 -13.90 25.52 -29.50
CA ILE A 21 -13.58 26.36 -28.34
C ILE A 21 -13.95 25.65 -27.03
N LYS A 22 -15.12 25.00 -26.97
CA LYS A 22 -15.52 24.23 -25.78
C LYS A 22 -14.60 23.04 -25.51
N GLN A 23 -14.18 22.31 -26.54
CA GLN A 23 -13.25 21.19 -26.35
C GLN A 23 -11.89 21.66 -25.83
N LEU A 24 -11.42 22.83 -26.29
CA LEU A 24 -10.17 23.42 -25.81
C LEU A 24 -10.25 23.81 -24.32
N GLN A 25 -11.37 24.40 -23.89
CA GLN A 25 -11.61 24.74 -22.48
C GLN A 25 -11.61 23.48 -21.60
N PHE A 26 -12.25 22.40 -22.06
CA PHE A 26 -12.23 21.12 -21.37
C PHE A 26 -10.80 20.55 -21.27
N PHE A 27 -10.02 20.64 -22.35
CA PHE A 27 -8.64 20.17 -22.36
C PHE A 27 -7.73 20.96 -21.40
N LEU A 28 -7.86 22.29 -21.35
CA LEU A 28 -7.12 23.13 -20.40
C LEU A 28 -7.47 22.78 -18.94
N ALA A 29 -8.75 22.57 -18.65
CA ALA A 29 -9.22 22.16 -17.33
C ALA A 29 -8.70 20.75 -16.94
N ALA A 30 -8.67 19.82 -17.90
CA ALA A 30 -8.11 18.49 -17.70
C ALA A 30 -6.62 18.56 -17.38
N ASN A 31 -5.84 19.36 -18.11
CA ASN A 31 -4.39 19.45 -17.92
C ASN A 31 -4.02 19.95 -16.51
N LYS A 32 -4.76 20.94 -15.98
CA LYS A 32 -4.61 21.40 -14.60
C LYS A 32 -4.94 20.31 -13.57
N THR A 33 -5.87 19.42 -13.90
CA THR A 33 -6.24 18.29 -13.04
C THR A 33 -5.17 17.20 -13.07
N PHE A 34 -4.51 16.98 -14.21
CA PHE A 34 -3.40 16.03 -14.34
C PHE A 34 -2.20 16.39 -13.47
N GLU A 35 -1.81 17.67 -13.40
CA GLU A 35 -0.72 18.10 -12.50
C GLU A 35 -1.00 17.71 -11.04
N LYS A 36 -2.25 17.85 -10.59
CA LYS A 36 -2.66 17.49 -9.23
C LYS A 36 -2.61 15.99 -8.98
N ILE A 37 -2.84 15.16 -10.01
CA ILE A 37 -2.76 13.71 -9.92
C ILE A 37 -1.29 13.26 -9.83
N LEU A 38 -0.40 13.84 -10.64
CA LEU A 38 1.04 13.54 -10.60
C LEU A 38 1.63 13.82 -9.22
N ALA A 39 1.29 14.96 -8.60
CA ALA A 39 1.74 15.29 -7.24
C ALA A 39 1.33 14.25 -6.18
N ARG A 40 0.23 13.53 -6.38
CA ARG A 40 -0.19 12.44 -5.46
C ARG A 40 0.55 11.14 -5.74
N GLN A 41 0.96 10.90 -6.98
CA GLN A 41 1.70 9.70 -7.34
C GLN A 41 3.12 9.71 -6.78
N ASP A 42 3.78 10.86 -6.70
CA ASP A 42 5.13 10.95 -6.12
C ASP A 42 5.19 10.48 -4.66
N ILE A 43 4.18 10.84 -3.85
CA ILE A 43 4.08 10.38 -2.46
C ILE A 43 3.88 8.86 -2.40
N MET A 44 3.00 8.34 -3.26
CA MET A 44 2.71 6.91 -3.35
C MET A 44 3.96 6.12 -3.76
N ILE A 45 4.71 6.61 -4.75
CA ILE A 45 5.95 5.99 -5.25
C ILE A 45 7.02 5.99 -4.15
N ASN A 46 7.20 7.10 -3.44
CA ASN A 46 8.16 7.17 -2.33
C ASN A 46 7.79 6.20 -1.20
N LEU A 47 6.51 6.08 -0.87
CA LEU A 47 6.04 5.15 0.16
C LEU A 47 6.30 3.68 -0.27
N LEU A 48 6.01 3.36 -1.54
CA LEU A 48 6.30 2.03 -2.10
C LEU A 48 7.79 1.73 -2.17
N LEU A 49 8.64 2.73 -2.41
CA LEU A 49 10.10 2.60 -2.35
C LEU A 49 10.57 2.33 -0.91
N ASP A 50 10.07 3.09 0.07
CA ASP A 50 10.43 2.90 1.48
C ASP A 50 10.07 1.50 1.98
N ILE A 51 8.84 1.03 1.68
CA ILE A 51 8.42 -0.35 2.03
C ILE A 51 9.35 -1.39 1.40
N ARG A 52 9.71 -1.22 0.12
CA ARG A 52 10.59 -2.16 -0.60
C ARG A 52 12.00 -2.20 0.00
N ASP A 53 12.56 -1.05 0.33
CA ASP A 53 13.89 -0.99 0.93
C ASP A 53 13.88 -1.55 2.36
N LYS A 54 12.79 -1.32 3.10
CA LYS A 54 12.60 -1.89 4.44
C LYS A 54 12.46 -3.41 4.38
N SER A 55 11.67 -3.95 3.45
CA SER A 55 11.51 -5.41 3.28
C SER A 55 12.81 -6.08 2.85
N ARG A 56 13.60 -5.44 1.99
CA ARG A 56 14.92 -5.95 1.59
C ARG A 56 15.88 -6.04 2.77
N ARG A 57 15.88 -5.05 3.67
CA ARG A 57 16.74 -5.06 4.88
C ARG A 57 16.35 -6.15 5.88
N TYR A 58 15.08 -6.53 5.99
CA TYR A 58 14.68 -7.69 6.80
C TYR A 58 15.19 -8.98 6.17
N SER A 59 14.97 -9.17 4.87
CA SER A 59 15.45 -10.36 4.15
C SER A 59 16.97 -10.54 4.26
N ASP A 60 17.76 -9.47 4.13
CA ASP A 60 19.22 -9.57 4.18
C ASP A 60 19.76 -9.80 5.60
N LYS A 61 19.10 -9.25 6.62
CA LYS A 61 19.43 -9.51 8.04
C LYS A 61 19.12 -10.94 8.45
N ASP A 62 17.99 -11.49 7.99
CA ASP A 62 17.64 -12.88 8.28
C ASP A 62 18.58 -13.84 7.55
N ILE A 63 18.90 -13.58 6.28
CA ILE A 63 19.85 -14.39 5.49
C ILE A 63 21.27 -14.33 6.10
N SER A 64 21.76 -13.15 6.47
CA SER A 64 23.09 -13.02 7.09
C SER A 64 23.16 -13.66 8.49
N LYS A 65 22.07 -13.65 9.26
CA LYS A 65 21.98 -14.34 10.55
C LYS A 65 21.98 -15.88 10.39
N ILE A 66 21.32 -16.40 9.35
CA ILE A 66 21.34 -17.82 8.99
C ILE A 66 22.74 -18.25 8.50
N LEU A 67 23.40 -17.44 7.66
CA LEU A 67 24.74 -17.72 7.12
C LEU A 67 25.85 -17.63 8.18
N SER A 68 25.66 -16.83 9.23
CA SER A 68 26.65 -16.66 10.31
C SER A 68 26.58 -17.74 11.40
N GLY A 69 25.89 -18.86 11.13
CA GLY A 69 25.82 -20.00 12.06
C GLY A 69 24.71 -19.89 13.10
N GLY A 70 23.60 -19.19 12.79
CA GLY A 70 22.39 -19.24 13.60
C GLY A 70 21.50 -20.39 13.14
N ASP A 71 21.32 -21.38 14.00
CA ASP A 71 20.38 -22.48 13.84
C ASP A 71 19.02 -21.97 13.35
N VAL A 72 18.51 -22.58 12.28
CA VAL A 72 17.21 -22.25 11.68
C VAL A 72 16.12 -22.67 12.67
N ALA A 73 15.80 -21.80 13.62
CA ALA A 73 14.51 -21.81 14.30
C ALA A 73 13.46 -21.31 13.31
N SER A 74 12.96 -22.26 12.52
CA SER A 74 11.74 -22.16 11.74
C SER A 74 10.65 -21.53 12.59
N GLN A 75 10.27 -20.29 12.29
CA GLN A 75 9.10 -19.65 12.87
C GLN A 75 7.83 -20.30 12.29
N ASN A 76 7.55 -21.50 12.75
CA ASN A 76 6.20 -21.96 13.00
C ASN A 76 5.93 -21.73 14.50
N GLU A 77 5.57 -20.51 14.87
CA GLU A 77 4.84 -20.26 16.12
C GLU A 77 3.41 -19.94 15.66
N SER A 78 2.53 -20.93 15.48
CA SER A 78 1.68 -21.44 16.56
C SER A 78 1.71 -20.53 17.79
N GLU A 79 0.60 -19.82 18.00
CA GLU A 79 0.32 -19.08 19.22
C GLU A 79 0.60 -19.97 20.45
N SER A 80 1.81 -19.86 21.00
CA SER A 80 2.16 -20.44 22.29
C SER A 80 1.47 -19.57 23.33
N LEU A 81 0.23 -19.93 23.66
CA LEU A 81 -0.53 -19.38 24.77
C LEU A 81 0.25 -19.67 26.07
N LYS A 82 1.14 -18.75 26.44
CA LYS A 82 1.87 -18.79 27.70
C LYS A 82 0.86 -18.63 28.84
N TYR A 83 0.85 -19.60 29.76
CA TYR A 83 0.00 -19.55 30.95
C TYR A 83 0.81 -18.95 32.10
N ILE A 84 0.15 -18.18 32.97
CA ILE A 84 0.80 -17.58 34.15
C ILE A 84 0.47 -18.46 35.35
N CYS A 85 1.48 -18.84 36.12
CA CYS A 85 1.26 -19.61 37.35
C CYS A 85 0.62 -18.71 38.42
N ASP A 86 -0.57 -19.06 38.91
CA ASP A 86 -1.31 -18.28 39.91
C ASP A 86 -0.59 -18.13 41.27
N ASN A 87 0.39 -18.99 41.57
CA ASN A 87 1.12 -18.96 42.85
C ASN A 87 2.42 -18.15 42.80
N CYS A 88 3.15 -18.18 41.68
CA CYS A 88 4.45 -17.50 41.59
C CYS A 88 4.54 -16.43 40.49
N GLU A 89 3.43 -16.21 39.77
CA GLU A 89 3.27 -15.22 38.70
C GLU A 89 4.28 -15.34 37.55
N LYS A 90 5.00 -16.47 37.48
CA LYS A 90 5.96 -16.76 36.41
C LYS A 90 5.29 -17.45 35.24
N GLU A 91 5.79 -17.13 34.05
CA GLU A 91 5.35 -17.74 32.80
C GLU A 91 5.71 -19.23 32.77
N VAL A 92 4.74 -20.06 32.40
CA VAL A 92 4.88 -21.51 32.30
C VAL A 92 4.28 -22.02 30.99
N SER A 93 4.81 -23.14 30.52
CA SER A 93 4.27 -23.80 29.33
C SER A 93 2.88 -24.39 29.61
N LYS A 94 1.97 -24.33 28.63
CA LYS A 94 0.59 -24.85 28.74
C LYS A 94 0.53 -26.36 28.98
N ASP A 95 1.59 -27.08 28.61
CA ASP A 95 1.71 -28.53 28.80
C ASP A 95 2.31 -28.90 30.17
N ALA A 96 2.71 -27.91 30.97
CA ALA A 96 3.30 -28.15 32.28
C ALA A 96 2.19 -28.48 33.30
N VAL A 97 2.16 -29.72 33.79
CA VAL A 97 1.23 -30.16 34.85
C VAL A 97 1.64 -29.59 36.22
N LYS A 98 2.90 -29.18 36.36
CA LYS A 98 3.45 -28.58 37.58
C LYS A 98 4.35 -27.40 37.24
N CYS A 99 4.28 -26.36 38.06
CA CYS A 99 5.12 -25.18 37.90
C CYS A 99 6.58 -25.52 38.21
N PRO A 100 7.54 -25.26 37.30
CA PRO A 100 8.96 -25.51 37.54
C PRO A 100 9.58 -24.54 38.55
N HIS A 101 8.91 -23.45 38.89
CA HIS A 101 9.44 -22.43 39.80
C HIS A 101 8.97 -22.57 41.24
N CYS A 102 7.76 -23.06 41.49
CA CYS A 102 7.22 -23.24 42.84
C CYS A 102 6.79 -24.68 43.16
N GLY A 103 6.72 -25.59 42.17
CA GLY A 103 6.33 -26.98 42.38
C GLY A 103 4.82 -27.22 42.53
N GLU A 104 4.01 -26.15 42.53
CA GLU A 104 2.55 -26.20 42.57
C GLU A 104 1.98 -26.83 41.29
N LYS A 105 0.79 -27.44 41.38
CA LYS A 105 0.07 -27.95 40.20
C LYS A 105 -0.54 -26.77 39.44
N LEU A 106 -0.33 -26.74 38.12
CA LEU A 106 -0.88 -25.72 37.20
C LEU A 106 -2.29 -26.10 36.73
#